data_AF-A0A955RDD1-F1
#
_entry.id   AF-A0A955RDD1-F1
#
_cell.length_a   1.000
_cell.length_b   1.000
_cell.length_c   1.000
_cell.angle_alpha   90.00
_cell.angle_beta   90.00
_cell.angle_gamma   90.00
#
_symmetry.space_group_name_H-M   'P 1'
#
loop_
_entity.id
_entity.type
_entity.pdbx_description
1 polymer ?
#
loop_
_entity_poly.entity_id
_entity_poly.type
_entity_poly.pdbx_seq_one_letter_code
_entity_poly.pdbx_strand_id
1 'polypeptide(L)'
;MEVPAAYKNAGLANLIGGGLNAFFAFWYVIGFIWVCIGVIWLVPMAASGYSAYVGWQMYNGEATPAAKNASIAGIVGGLFCFNILSAAASGFAFMQLGNDEVKGWLEQHGAA
;
A
#
# COMPACT_ATOMS: atom_id res chain seq x y z
N MET A 1 3.27 -6.17 -23.97
CA MET A 1 4.17 -6.84 -23.02
C MET A 1 3.33 -7.38 -21.89
N GLU A 2 3.57 -8.62 -21.46
CA GLU A 2 2.88 -9.17 -20.28
C GLU A 2 3.30 -8.39 -19.04
N VAL A 3 2.36 -8.20 -18.11
CA VAL A 3 2.64 -7.48 -16.86
C VAL A 3 3.64 -8.29 -16.04
N PRO A 4 4.76 -7.69 -15.58
CA PRO A 4 5.76 -8.41 -14.79
C PRO A 4 5.14 -9.03 -13.54
N ALA A 5 5.48 -10.29 -13.25
CA ALA A 5 4.97 -10.98 -12.07
C ALA A 5 5.36 -10.24 -10.77
N ALA A 6 6.54 -9.62 -10.75
CA ALA A 6 6.99 -8.78 -9.65
C ALA A 6 6.09 -7.55 -9.41
N TYR A 7 5.51 -6.97 -10.46
CA TYR A 7 4.59 -5.84 -10.32
C TYR A 7 3.24 -6.27 -9.72
N LYS A 8 2.70 -7.41 -10.18
CA LYS A 8 1.47 -7.99 -9.62
C LYS A 8 1.65 -8.44 -8.17
N ASN A 9 2.79 -9.03 -7.84
CA ASN A 9 3.13 -9.44 -6.48
C ASN A 9 3.30 -8.22 -5.55
N ALA A 10 3.88 -7.13 -6.05
CA ALA A 10 3.95 -5.87 -5.32
C ALA A 10 2.54 -5.30 -5.07
N GLY A 11 1.67 -5.38 -6.08
CA GLY A 11 0.25 -5.01 -5.97
C GLY A 11 -0.47 -5.81 -4.89
N LEU A 12 -0.30 -7.13 -4.89
CA LEU A 12 -0.90 -8.03 -3.90
C LEU A 12 -0.39 -7.74 -2.48
N ALA A 13 0.90 -7.50 -2.31
CA ALA A 13 1.49 -7.17 -1.02
C ALA A 13 0.98 -5.82 -0.49
N ASN A 14 0.84 -4.80 -1.36
CA ASN A 14 0.22 -3.53 -1.00
C ASN A 14 -1.27 -3.63 -0.71
N LEU A 15 -1.99 -4.49 -1.44
CA LEU A 15 -3.41 -4.76 -1.23
C LEU A 15 -3.65 -5.37 0.15
N ILE A 16 -2.91 -6.43 0.47
CA ILE A 16 -3.04 -7.15 1.75
C ILE A 16 -2.54 -6.28 2.90
N GLY A 17 -1.36 -5.67 2.76
CA GLY A 17 -0.79 -4.77 3.77
C GLY A 17 -1.70 -3.59 4.05
N GLY A 18 -2.05 -2.83 3.01
CA GLY A 18 -2.95 -1.68 3.12
C GLY A 18 -4.34 -2.05 3.65
N GLY A 19 -4.92 -3.16 3.20
CA GLY A 19 -6.24 -3.63 3.66
C GLY A 19 -6.24 -4.02 5.14
N LEU A 20 -5.26 -4.82 5.58
CA LEU A 20 -5.10 -5.17 6.99
C LEU A 20 -4.88 -3.92 7.83
N ASN A 21 -4.06 -2.99 7.35
CA ASN A 21 -3.75 -1.81 8.12
C ASN A 21 -4.90 -0.81 8.22
N ALA A 22 -5.71 -0.68 7.17
CA ALA A 22 -6.95 0.08 7.19
C ALA A 22 -7.93 -0.52 8.21
N PHE A 23 -8.01 -1.85 8.30
CA PHE A 23 -8.83 -2.55 9.28
C PHE A 23 -8.36 -2.28 10.72
N PHE A 24 -7.06 -2.38 11.00
CA PHE A 24 -6.51 -2.05 12.33
C PHE A 24 -6.68 -0.57 12.68
N ALA A 25 -6.45 0.33 11.72
CA ALA A 25 -6.66 1.76 11.91
C ALA A 25 -8.13 2.06 12.25
N PHE A 26 -9.08 1.40 11.59
CA PHE A 26 -10.51 1.51 11.90
C PHE A 26 -10.84 1.05 13.32
N TRP A 27 -10.24 -0.04 13.80
CA TRP A 27 -10.40 -0.47 15.20
C TRP A 27 -9.84 0.54 16.18
N TYR A 28 -8.72 1.21 15.87
CA TYR A 28 -8.21 2.29 16.70
C TYR A 28 -9.09 3.53 16.67
N VAL A 29 -9.68 3.86 15.51
CA VAL A 29 -10.66 4.94 15.40
C VAL A 29 -11.83 4.62 16.32
N ILE A 30 -12.54 3.51 16.12
CA ILE A 30 -13.68 3.13 16.98
C ILE A 30 -13.22 3.06 18.43
N GLY A 31 -12.13 2.35 18.70
CA GLY A 31 -11.58 2.04 20.02
C GLY A 31 -11.10 3.25 20.84
N PHE A 32 -10.91 4.41 20.22
CA PHE A 32 -10.43 5.61 20.91
C PHE A 32 -11.21 6.87 20.54
N ILE A 33 -12.29 6.78 19.74
CA ILE A 33 -13.08 7.95 19.34
C ILE A 33 -13.77 8.62 20.52
N TRP A 34 -14.16 7.83 21.53
CA TRP A 34 -14.81 8.34 22.75
C TRP A 34 -13.87 9.14 23.66
N VAL A 35 -12.55 9.03 23.48
CA VAL A 35 -11.54 9.89 24.15
C VAL A 35 -10.96 10.96 23.21
N CYS A 36 -11.60 11.22 22.06
CA CYS A 36 -11.19 12.19 21.02
C CYS A 36 -9.81 11.94 20.37
N ILE A 37 -9.05 10.95 20.84
CA ILE A 37 -7.73 10.60 20.31
C ILE A 37 -7.85 9.70 19.08
N GLY A 38 -8.95 8.96 18.94
CA GLY A 38 -9.20 8.08 17.78
C GLY A 38 -9.25 8.80 16.44
N VAL A 39 -9.53 10.11 16.42
CA VAL A 39 -9.55 10.94 15.21
C VAL A 39 -8.17 10.96 14.51
N ILE A 40 -7.09 10.82 15.26
CA ILE A 40 -5.72 10.77 14.73
C ILE A 40 -5.53 9.57 13.79
N TRP A 41 -6.24 8.47 14.04
CA TRP A 41 -6.14 7.25 13.22
C TRP A 41 -6.94 7.31 11.90
N LEU A 42 -7.71 8.37 11.65
CA LEU A 42 -8.36 8.58 10.35
C LEU A 42 -7.33 8.79 9.22
N VAL A 43 -6.22 9.46 9.52
CA VAL A 43 -5.13 9.70 8.55
C VAL A 43 -4.45 8.39 8.12
N PRO A 44 -3.91 7.55 9.03
CA PRO A 44 -3.34 6.26 8.63
C PRO A 44 -4.40 5.31 8.06
N MET A 45 -5.67 5.40 8.46
CA MET A 45 -6.76 4.63 7.82
C MET A 45 -6.91 5.02 6.34
N ALA A 46 -6.98 6.31 6.02
CA ALA A 46 -7.09 6.80 4.65
C ALA A 46 -5.84 6.46 3.81
N ALA A 47 -4.64 6.63 4.37
CA ALA A 47 -3.38 6.27 3.70
C ALA A 47 -3.29 4.77 3.39
N SER A 48 -3.76 3.93 4.32
CA SER A 48 -3.79 2.47 4.14
C SER A 48 -4.83 2.03 3.12
N GLY A 49 -6.01 2.69 3.10
CA GLY A 49 -7.02 2.49 2.08
C GLY A 49 -6.51 2.87 0.68
N TYR A 50 -5.77 3.97 0.58
CA TYR A 50 -5.09 4.36 -0.67
C TYR A 50 -4.06 3.32 -1.12
N SER A 51 -3.22 2.82 -0.21
CA SER A 51 -2.27 1.74 -0.50
C SER A 51 -2.99 0.48 -1.02
N ALA A 52 -4.11 0.12 -0.39
CA ALA A 52 -4.90 -1.04 -0.79
C ALA A 52 -5.51 -0.87 -2.19
N TYR A 53 -6.09 0.31 -2.46
CA TYR A 53 -6.69 0.63 -3.75
C TYR A 53 -5.66 0.57 -4.89
N VAL A 54 -4.50 1.20 -4.71
CA VAL A 54 -3.42 1.14 -5.70
C VAL A 54 -2.90 -0.29 -5.87
N GLY A 55 -2.78 -1.06 -4.78
CA GLY A 55 -2.42 -2.48 -4.84
C GLY A 55 -3.39 -3.32 -5.69
N TRP A 56 -4.69 -3.03 -5.61
CA TRP A 56 -5.70 -3.67 -6.45
C TRP A 56 -5.54 -3.34 -7.94
N GLN A 57 -5.29 -2.08 -8.28
CA GLN A 57 -5.02 -1.66 -9.67
C GLN A 57 -3.79 -2.37 -10.24
N MET A 58 -2.70 -2.41 -9.46
CA MET A 58 -1.46 -3.10 -9.83
C MET A 58 -1.69 -4.61 -10.05
N TYR A 59 -2.48 -5.25 -9.20
CA TYR A 59 -2.81 -6.67 -9.33
C TYR A 59 -3.61 -6.96 -10.61
N ASN A 60 -4.53 -6.07 -10.99
CA ASN A 60 -5.27 -6.14 -12.25
C ASN A 60 -4.40 -5.83 -13.49
N GLY A 61 -3.16 -5.37 -13.28
CA GLY A 61 -2.22 -5.06 -14.35
C GLY A 61 -2.31 -3.64 -14.89
N GLU A 62 -2.99 -2.74 -14.18
CA GLU A 62 -3.01 -1.32 -14.52
C GLU A 62 -1.64 -0.70 -14.20
N ALA A 63 -1.09 0.05 -15.15
CA ALA A 63 0.15 0.80 -14.93
C ALA A 63 -0.17 2.04 -14.09
N THR A 64 0.29 2.04 -12.83
CA THR A 64 -0.09 3.07 -11.86
C THR A 64 1.14 3.86 -11.43
N PRO A 65 1.26 5.16 -11.75
CA PRO A 65 2.40 6.00 -11.33
C PRO A 65 2.45 6.19 -9.80
N ALA A 66 1.32 6.00 -9.15
CA ALA A 66 1.20 6.04 -7.70
C ALA A 66 1.75 4.79 -6.98
N ALA A 67 2.17 3.73 -7.69
CA ALA A 67 2.51 2.44 -7.09
C ALA A 67 3.59 2.56 -5.99
N LYS A 68 4.66 3.33 -6.25
CA LYS A 68 5.75 3.50 -5.27
C LYS A 68 5.33 4.33 -4.06
N ASN A 69 4.55 5.38 -4.29
CA ASN A 69 4.02 6.24 -3.24
C ASN A 69 3.01 5.49 -2.36
N ALA A 70 2.21 4.61 -2.95
CA ALA A 70 1.28 3.73 -2.25
C ALA A 70 2.03 2.76 -1.33
N SER A 71 3.12 2.13 -1.77
CA SER A 71 3.95 1.29 -0.90
C SER A 71 4.52 2.07 0.29
N ILE A 72 4.99 3.30 0.08
CA ILE A 72 5.49 4.15 1.17
C ILE A 72 4.35 4.47 2.16
N ALA A 73 3.17 4.83 1.64
CA ALA A 73 2.00 5.10 2.47
C ALA A 73 1.61 3.86 3.32
N GLY A 74 1.71 2.66 2.76
CA GLY A 74 1.49 1.41 3.47
C GLY A 74 2.54 1.12 4.57
N ILE A 75 3.82 1.45 4.34
CA ILE A 75 4.88 1.33 5.35
C ILE A 75 4.61 2.28 6.52
N VAL A 76 4.39 3.57 6.22
CA VAL A 76 4.13 4.61 7.24
C VAL A 76 2.85 4.29 8.01
N GLY A 77 1.80 3.89 7.30
CA GLY A 77 0.56 3.43 7.91
C GLY A 77 0.81 2.26 8.85
N GLY A 78 1.55 1.24 8.42
CA GLY A 78 1.83 0.04 9.21
C GLY A 78 2.55 0.36 10.51
N LEU A 79 3.54 1.26 10.46
CA LEU A 79 4.26 1.74 11.66
C LEU A 79 3.33 2.48 12.62
N PHE A 80 2.46 3.35 12.10
CA PHE A 80 1.55 4.16 12.92
C PHE A 80 0.45 3.33 13.60
N CYS A 81 0.06 2.22 12.97
CA CYS A 81 -0.91 1.26 13.52
C CYS A 81 -0.26 0.10 14.28
N PHE A 82 1.05 0.15 14.55
CA PHE A 82 1.80 -0.94 15.21
C PHE A 82 1.65 -2.31 14.51
N ASN A 83 1.41 -2.31 13.20
CA ASN A 83 1.21 -3.51 12.39
C ASN A 83 2.46 -3.79 11.54
N ILE A 84 3.39 -4.55 12.13
CA ILE A 84 4.68 -4.85 11.49
C ILE A 84 4.55 -5.72 10.23
N LEU A 85 3.52 -6.57 10.17
CA LEU A 85 3.25 -7.41 9.00
C LEU A 85 2.81 -6.57 7.81
N SER A 86 1.97 -5.55 8.03
CA SER A 86 1.63 -4.58 6.99
C SER A 86 2.85 -3.81 6.53
N ALA A 87 3.66 -3.30 7.47
CA ALA A 87 4.86 -2.55 7.13
C ALA A 87 5.84 -3.38 6.30
N ALA A 88 6.02 -4.66 6.66
CA ALA A 88 6.86 -5.60 5.91
C ALA A 88 6.30 -5.91 4.52
N ALA A 89 4.99 -6.14 4.39
CA ALA A 89 4.34 -6.39 3.10
C ALA A 89 4.51 -5.20 2.14
N SER A 90 4.26 -3.97 2.61
CA SER A 90 4.47 -2.76 1.81
C SER A 90 5.96 -2.47 1.54
N GLY A 91 6.86 -2.84 2.46
CA GLY A 91 8.30 -2.81 2.24
C GLY A 91 8.74 -3.76 1.12
N PHE A 92 8.18 -4.96 1.09
CA PHE A 92 8.40 -5.93 0.02
C PHE A 92 7.88 -5.41 -1.33
N ALA A 93 6.67 -4.83 -1.34
CA ALA A 93 6.12 -4.20 -2.54
C ALA A 93 7.02 -3.06 -3.06
N PHE A 94 7.56 -2.24 -2.16
CA PHE A 94 8.50 -1.18 -2.52
C PHE A 94 9.79 -1.72 -3.16
N MET A 95 10.36 -2.80 -2.62
CA MET A 95 11.55 -3.43 -3.20
C MET A 95 11.27 -4.01 -4.60
N GLN A 96 10.11 -4.65 -4.79
CA GLN A 96 9.73 -5.21 -6.09
C GLN A 96 9.50 -4.14 -7.16
N LEU A 97 8.94 -2.99 -6.77
CA LEU A 97 8.82 -1.82 -7.65
C LEU A 97 10.18 -1.16 -7.97
N GLY A 98 11.22 -1.49 -7.20
CA GLY A 98 12.59 -1.06 -7.45
C GLY A 98 13.31 -1.87 -8.53
N ASN A 99 12.76 -3.02 -8.94
CA ASN A 99 13.36 -3.90 -9.97
C ASN A 99 13.35 -3.22 -11.35
N ASP A 100 14.45 -3.32 -12.08
CA ASP A 100 14.64 -2.66 -13.37
C ASP A 100 13.65 -3.15 -14.43
N GLU A 101 13.23 -4.43 -14.36
CA GLU A 101 12.17 -4.99 -15.22
C GLU A 101 10.83 -4.26 -15.01
N VAL A 102 10.47 -3.99 -13.75
CA VAL A 102 9.22 -3.31 -13.39
C VAL A 102 9.29 -1.82 -13.76
N LYS A 103 10.43 -1.17 -13.50
CA LYS A 103 10.64 0.23 -13.89
C LYS A 103 10.58 0.41 -15.41
N GLY A 104 11.27 -0.42 -16.17
CA GLY A 104 11.25 -0.36 -17.63
C GLY A 104 9.84 -0.59 -18.19
N TRP A 105 9.06 -1.48 -17.58
CA TRP A 105 7.66 -1.67 -17.94
C TRP A 105 6.81 -0.42 -17.62
N LEU A 106 6.98 0.19 -16.45
CA LEU A 106 6.26 1.41 -16.05
C LEU A 106 6.60 2.60 -16.97
N GLU A 107 7.87 2.77 -17.34
CA GLU A 107 8.33 3.82 -18.28
C GLU A 107 7.67 3.68 -19.64
N GLN A 108 7.58 2.46 -20.17
CA GLN A 108 6.91 2.18 -21.46
C GLN A 108 5.41 2.46 -21.43
N HIS A 109 4.78 2.43 -20.25
CA HIS A 109 3.35 2.68 -20.07
C HIS A 109 3.07 4.10 -19.51
N GLY A 110 4.08 4.98 -19.46
CA GLY A 110 3.91 6.37 -19.01
C GLY A 110 3.60 6.51 -17.51
N ALA A 111 3.96 5.51 -16.70
CA ALA A 111 3.64 5.40 -15.28
C ALA A 111 4.88 5.38 -14.37
N ALA A 112 6.03 5.88 -14.84
CA ALA A 112 7.28 5.92 -14.09
C ALA A 112 7.39 7.11 -13.12
#